data_AF-C6SBQ5-F1
#
_entry.id   AF-C6SBQ5-F1
#
_cell.length_a   1.000
_cell.length_b   1.000
_cell.length_c   1.000
_cell.angle_alpha   90.00
_cell.angle_beta   90.00
_cell.angle_gamma   90.00
#
_symmetry.space_group_name_H-M   'P 1'
#
loop_
_entity.id
_entity.type
_entity.pdbx_description
1 polymer ?
#
loop_
_entity_poly.entity_id
_entity_poly.type
_entity_poly.pdbx_seq_one_letter_code
_entity_poly.pdbx_strand_id
1 'polypeptide(L)'
;MLLVVFATLTSAFSMLETVIAATIRQDERKRKKHTWLIGTAIFIVGIPSALSFGVWGEFKVFGKTIFDLWDYLISAVIMPVGALSVAVFTAWIQDRQSVLKDAGAGSTVPRAVLLLWLNTLRYLAPIAIIIVFINSLDIL
;
A
#
# COMPACT_ATOMS: atom_id res chain seq x y z
N MET A 1 3.10 24.57 10.28
CA MET A 1 3.02 23.25 10.96
C MET A 1 1.58 22.75 11.12
N LEU A 2 0.61 23.60 11.49
CA LEU A 2 -0.81 23.22 11.56
C LEU A 2 -1.33 22.51 10.29
N LEU A 3 -1.07 23.06 9.10
CA LEU A 3 -1.49 22.45 7.83
C LEU A 3 -0.92 21.03 7.64
N VAL A 4 0.33 20.80 8.06
CA VAL A 4 0.98 19.48 7.97
C VAL A 4 0.30 18.50 8.91
N VAL A 5 -0.04 18.92 10.14
CA VAL A 5 -0.76 18.07 11.09
C VAL A 5 -2.13 17.66 10.55
N PHE A 6 -2.89 18.58 9.94
CA PHE A 6 -4.15 18.22 9.31
C PHE A 6 -3.96 17.26 8.12
N ALA A 7 -2.94 17.47 7.29
CA ALA A 7 -2.64 16.60 6.16
C ALA A 7 -2.19 15.18 6.58
N THR A 8 -1.40 15.06 7.65
CA THR A 8 -0.99 13.75 8.17
C THR A 8 -2.15 13.02 8.86
N LEU A 9 -3.02 13.74 9.58
CA LEU A 9 -4.21 13.16 10.21
C LEU A 9 -5.18 12.59 9.17
N THR A 10 -5.48 13.34 8.09
CA THR A 10 -6.38 12.83 7.04
C THR A 10 -5.81 11.61 6.32
N SER A 11 -4.49 11.59 6.08
CA SER A 11 -3.80 10.43 5.51
C SER A 11 -3.85 9.22 6.46
N ALA A 12 -3.60 9.43 7.75
CA ALA A 12 -3.68 8.38 8.76
C ALA A 12 -5.09 7.79 8.89
N PHE A 13 -6.13 8.63 8.83
CA PHE A 13 -7.52 8.15 8.84
C PHE A 13 -7.84 7.29 7.61
N SER A 14 -7.40 7.68 6.41
CA SER A 14 -7.60 6.90 5.20
C SER A 14 -6.93 5.51 5.26
N MET A 15 -5.70 5.45 5.79
CA MET A 15 -4.98 4.19 5.98
C MET A 15 -5.66 3.29 7.01
N LEU A 16 -6.06 3.84 8.17
CA LEU A 16 -6.75 3.08 9.21
C LEU A 16 -8.10 2.53 8.73
N GLU A 17 -8.88 3.35 8.03
CA GLU A 17 -10.18 2.94 7.49
C GLU A 17 -10.03 1.80 6.48
N THR A 18 -8.98 1.84 5.64
CA THR A 18 -8.71 0.76 4.66
C THR A 18 -8.52 -0.59 5.35
N VAL A 19 -7.79 -0.63 6.46
CA VAL A 19 -7.57 -1.87 7.24
C VAL A 19 -8.85 -2.31 7.95
N ILE A 20 -9.61 -1.39 8.53
CA ILE A 20 -10.89 -1.68 9.18
C ILE A 20 -11.88 -2.26 8.17
N ALA A 21 -12.04 -1.61 7.02
CA ALA A 21 -12.95 -2.03 5.95
C ALA A 21 -12.62 -3.44 5.44
N ALA A 22 -11.33 -3.74 5.25
CA ALA A 22 -10.87 -5.07 4.88
C ALA A 22 -11.21 -6.14 5.95
N THR A 23 -11.22 -5.76 7.23
CA THR A 23 -11.45 -6.68 8.35
C THR A 23 -12.94 -6.92 8.63
N ILE A 24 -13.78 -5.89 8.55
CA ILE A 24 -15.21 -6.02 8.88
C ILE A 24 -16.04 -6.72 7.80
N ARG A 25 -15.52 -6.87 6.56
CA ARG A 25 -16.20 -7.57 5.44
C ARG A 25 -17.71 -7.20 5.32
N GLN A 26 -18.03 -5.91 5.36
CA GLN A 26 -19.39 -5.35 5.32
C GLN A 26 -20.27 -5.54 6.59
N ASP A 27 -19.74 -6.09 7.68
CA ASP A 27 -20.46 -6.16 8.97
C ASP A 27 -20.24 -4.88 9.81
N GLU A 28 -21.07 -3.87 9.57
CA GLU A 28 -20.96 -2.56 10.22
C GLU A 28 -21.11 -2.62 11.75
N ARG A 29 -21.81 -3.64 12.29
CA ARG A 29 -22.03 -3.76 13.74
C ARG A 29 -20.72 -4.01 14.50
N LYS A 30 -19.73 -4.59 13.83
CA LYS A 30 -18.42 -4.89 14.39
C LYS A 30 -17.43 -3.74 14.32
N ARG A 31 -17.77 -2.65 13.61
CA ARG A 31 -16.86 -1.53 13.31
C ARG A 31 -16.22 -0.95 14.56
N LYS A 32 -17.01 -0.53 15.57
CA LYS A 32 -16.49 0.07 16.81
C LYS A 32 -15.43 -0.79 17.50
N LYS A 33 -15.69 -2.09 17.65
CA LYS A 33 -14.77 -3.03 18.31
C LYS A 33 -13.47 -3.21 17.51
N HIS A 34 -13.57 -3.31 16.18
CA HIS A 34 -12.41 -3.50 15.31
C HIS A 34 -11.55 -2.24 15.18
N THR A 35 -12.18 -1.06 15.12
CA THR A 35 -11.46 0.22 15.14
C THR A 35 -10.60 0.35 16.39
N TRP A 36 -11.16 0.04 17.57
CA TRP A 36 -10.40 0.12 18.81
C TRP A 36 -9.28 -0.92 18.87
N LEU A 37 -9.57 -2.17 18.47
CA LEU A 37 -8.57 -3.24 18.42
C LEU A 37 -7.40 -2.90 17.50
N ILE A 38 -7.68 -2.51 16.25
CA ILE A 38 -6.67 -2.19 15.24
C ILE A 38 -5.91 -0.93 15.63
N GLY A 39 -6.60 0.11 16.11
CA GLY A 39 -5.98 1.36 16.55
C GLY A 39 -5.01 1.13 17.71
N THR A 40 -5.41 0.36 18.73
CA THR A 40 -4.53 0.01 19.84
C THR A 40 -3.36 -0.87 19.39
N ALA A 41 -3.59 -1.82 18.48
CA ALA A 41 -2.50 -2.64 17.94
C ALA A 41 -1.46 -1.80 17.19
N ILE A 42 -1.89 -0.88 16.31
CA ILE A 42 -1.00 0.05 15.59
C ILE A 42 -0.25 0.94 16.59
N PHE A 43 -0.93 1.44 17.61
CA PHE A 43 -0.29 2.25 18.66
C PHE A 43 0.83 1.48 19.36
N ILE A 44 0.57 0.23 19.76
CA ILE A 44 1.58 -0.62 20.42
C ILE A 44 2.78 -0.87 19.49
N VAL A 45 2.55 -1.16 18.20
CA VAL A 45 3.63 -1.36 17.21
C VAL A 45 4.37 -0.06 16.90
N GLY A 46 3.71 1.10 17.02
CA GLY A 46 4.32 2.41 16.81
C GLY A 46 5.30 2.82 17.92
N ILE A 47 5.10 2.35 19.16
CA ILE A 47 5.98 2.66 20.31
C ILE A 47 7.44 2.24 20.05
N PRO A 48 7.77 0.99 19.71
CA PRO A 48 9.16 0.59 19.45
C PRO A 48 9.76 1.32 18.24
N SER A 49 8.96 1.61 17.21
CA SER A 49 9.40 2.40 16.06
C SER A 49 9.76 3.83 16.46
N ALA A 50 8.95 4.49 17.29
CA ALA A 50 9.26 5.82 17.81
C ALA A 50 10.49 5.83 18.74
N LEU A 51 10.62 4.80 19.58
CA LEU A 51 11.74 4.67 20.51
C LEU A 51 13.08 4.40 19.78
N SER A 52 13.01 3.84 18.57
CA SER A 52 14.19 3.59 17.73
C SER A 52 14.92 4.86 17.26
N PHE A 53 14.26 6.02 17.28
CA PHE A 53 14.89 7.32 17.04
C PHE A 53 15.61 7.90 18.27
N GLY A 54 15.47 7.27 19.44
CA GLY A 54 16.06 7.72 20.70
C GLY A 54 16.81 6.59 21.41
N VAL A 55 16.28 6.14 22.55
CA VAL A 55 16.94 5.20 23.47
C VAL A 55 17.22 3.83 22.82
N TRP A 56 16.40 3.40 21.86
CA TRP A 56 16.58 2.15 21.12
C TRP A 56 17.35 2.32 19.81
N GLY A 57 17.94 3.49 19.55
CA GLY A 57 18.73 3.73 18.33
C GLY A 57 20.00 2.90 18.22
N GLU A 58 20.53 2.44 19.36
CA GLU A 58 21.65 1.48 19.40
C GLU A 58 21.20 0.02 19.24
N PHE A 59 19.90 -0.26 19.40
CA PHE A 59 19.33 -1.60 19.24
C PHE A 59 19.10 -1.89 17.76
N LYS A 60 20.20 -2.22 17.06
CA LYS A 60 20.20 -2.52 15.64
C LYS A 60 19.99 -4.01 15.38
N VAL A 61 18.95 -4.34 14.64
CA VAL A 61 18.69 -5.69 14.14
C VAL A 61 19.09 -5.70 12.67
N PHE A 62 20.06 -6.55 12.28
CA PHE A 62 20.68 -6.54 10.93
C PHE A 62 21.31 -5.19 10.52
N GLY A 63 21.81 -4.41 11.48
CA GLY A 63 22.41 -3.09 11.21
C GLY A 63 21.40 -1.96 10.96
N LYS A 64 20.09 -2.27 11.02
CA LYS A 64 18.98 -1.34 10.84
C LYS A 64 18.24 -1.14 12.17
N THR A 65 17.67 0.04 12.38
CA THR A 65 16.77 0.26 13.52
C THR A 65 15.45 -0.50 13.31
N ILE A 66 14.63 -0.64 14.35
CA ILE A 66 13.30 -1.29 14.21
C ILE A 66 12.44 -0.54 13.18
N PHE A 67 12.49 0.79 13.17
CA PHE A 67 11.79 1.60 12.17
C PHE A 67 12.32 1.31 10.77
N ASP A 68 13.64 1.32 10.57
CA ASP A 68 14.25 1.06 9.25
C ASP A 68 13.96 -0.36 8.74
N LEU A 69 13.82 -1.34 9.64
CA LEU A 69 13.48 -2.70 9.27
C LEU A 69 12.04 -2.78 8.75
N TRP A 70 11.10 -2.12 9.44
CA TRP A 70 9.72 -2.02 8.97
C TRP A 70 9.61 -1.26 7.66
N ASP A 71 10.32 -0.13 7.54
CA ASP A 71 10.35 0.67 6.33
C ASP A 71 10.92 -0.12 5.16
N TYR A 72 12.04 -0.82 5.35
CA TYR A 72 12.62 -1.69 4.33
C TYR A 72 11.67 -2.80 3.91
N LEU A 73 11.06 -3.53 4.86
CA LEU A 73 10.13 -4.60 4.55
C LEU A 73 8.94 -4.10 3.73
N ILE A 74 8.38 -2.94 4.10
CA ILE A 74 7.21 -2.38 3.41
C ILE A 74 7.60 -1.85 2.04
N SER A 75 8.60 -0.98 1.97
CA SER A 75 8.97 -0.24 0.76
C SER A 75 9.72 -1.10 -0.26
N ALA A 76 10.58 -2.01 0.18
CA ALA A 76 11.35 -2.88 -0.73
C ALA A 76 10.59 -4.15 -1.12
N VAL A 77 9.75 -4.70 -0.24
CA VAL A 77 9.13 -6.01 -0.47
C VAL A 77 7.61 -5.92 -0.66
N ILE A 78 6.88 -5.43 0.33
CA ILE A 78 5.41 -5.48 0.33
C ILE A 78 4.82 -4.61 -0.78
N MET A 79 5.29 -3.37 -0.94
CA MET A 79 4.77 -2.45 -1.96
C MET A 79 4.99 -2.97 -3.38
N PRO A 80 6.22 -3.37 -3.81
CA PRO A 80 6.44 -3.88 -5.15
C PRO A 80 5.69 -5.20 -5.41
N VAL A 81 5.68 -6.12 -4.46
CA VAL A 81 4.96 -7.40 -4.61
C VAL A 81 3.45 -7.17 -4.70
N GLY A 82 2.91 -6.27 -3.89
CA GLY A 82 1.49 -5.87 -3.95
C GLY A 82 1.14 -5.22 -5.29
N ALA A 83 1.94 -4.26 -5.74
CA ALA A 83 1.75 -3.61 -7.03
C ALA A 83 1.84 -4.60 -8.20
N LEU A 84 2.82 -5.52 -8.17
CA LEU A 84 2.98 -6.55 -9.19
C LEU A 84 1.77 -7.50 -9.21
N SER A 85 1.31 -7.92 -8.03
CA SER A 85 0.15 -8.80 -7.90
C SER A 85 -1.11 -8.15 -8.49
N VAL A 86 -1.35 -6.87 -8.18
CA VAL A 86 -2.48 -6.11 -8.75
C VAL A 86 -2.32 -5.93 -10.26
N ALA A 87 -1.11 -5.60 -10.74
CA ALA A 87 -0.86 -5.40 -12.16
C ALA A 87 -1.08 -6.68 -12.97
N VAL A 88 -0.54 -7.81 -12.51
CA VAL A 88 -0.71 -9.13 -13.14
C VAL A 88 -2.18 -9.57 -13.08
N PHE A 89 -2.83 -9.41 -11.93
CA PHE A 89 -4.25 -9.76 -11.79
C PHE A 89 -5.13 -8.98 -12.77
N THR A 90 -4.96 -7.65 -12.82
CA THR A 90 -5.77 -6.77 -13.66
C THR A 90 -5.49 -6.96 -15.16
N ALA A 91 -4.23 -7.18 -15.54
CA ALA A 91 -3.85 -7.23 -16.96
C ALA A 91 -3.85 -8.63 -17.59
N TRP A 92 -3.72 -9.70 -16.79
CA TRP A 92 -3.55 -11.07 -17.30
C TRP A 92 -4.60 -12.06 -16.79
N ILE A 93 -5.11 -11.89 -15.56
CA ILE A 93 -6.07 -12.85 -14.97
C ILE A 93 -7.52 -12.46 -15.26
N GLN A 94 -7.86 -11.17 -15.14
CA GLN A 94 -9.22 -10.69 -15.37
C GLN A 94 -9.54 -10.58 -16.87
N ASP A 95 -10.79 -10.87 -17.25
CA ASP A 95 -11.21 -10.71 -18.64
C ASP A 95 -11.11 -9.26 -19.10
N ARG A 96 -10.44 -9.05 -20.23
CA ARG A 96 -10.16 -7.73 -20.80
C ARG A 96 -11.44 -6.93 -21.06
N GLN A 97 -12.53 -7.59 -21.45
CA GLN A 97 -13.77 -6.88 -21.72
C GLN A 97 -14.45 -6.43 -20.43
N SER A 98 -14.40 -7.24 -19.37
CA SER A 98 -14.87 -6.83 -18.04
C SER A 98 -14.06 -5.64 -17.52
N VAL A 99 -12.72 -5.71 -17.55
CA VAL A 99 -11.85 -4.61 -17.06
C VAL A 99 -12.14 -3.31 -17.79
N LEU A 100 -12.27 -3.34 -19.12
CA LEU A 100 -12.57 -2.14 -19.92
C LEU A 100 -14.00 -1.62 -19.68
N LYS A 101 -14.96 -2.52 -19.42
CA LYS A 101 -16.34 -2.14 -19.09
C LYS A 101 -16.41 -1.49 -17.70
N ASP A 102 -15.75 -2.06 -16.71
CA ASP A 102 -15.72 -1.56 -15.34
C ASP A 102 -14.93 -0.26 -15.23
N ALA A 103 -13.77 -0.18 -15.90
CA ALA A 103 -12.97 1.05 -15.97
C ALA A 103 -13.65 2.17 -16.77
N GLY A 104 -14.47 1.81 -17.76
CA GLY A 104 -15.26 2.74 -18.55
C GLY A 104 -16.62 3.10 -17.93
N ALA A 105 -17.07 2.38 -16.90
CA ALA A 105 -18.39 2.54 -16.31
C ALA A 105 -18.56 3.95 -15.72
N GLY A 106 -19.50 4.72 -16.26
CA GLY A 106 -19.76 6.09 -15.83
C GLY A 106 -18.81 7.15 -16.40
N SER A 107 -17.96 6.81 -17.36
CA SER A 107 -17.01 7.75 -17.99
C SER A 107 -17.28 7.91 -19.49
N THR A 108 -17.09 9.13 -20.02
CA THR A 108 -17.09 9.46 -21.47
C THR A 108 -15.71 9.26 -22.11
N VAL A 109 -14.82 8.50 -21.46
CA VAL A 109 -13.44 8.32 -21.91
C VAL A 109 -13.42 7.45 -23.18
N PRO A 110 -12.70 7.85 -24.24
CA PRO A 110 -12.59 7.05 -25.44
C PRO A 110 -12.02 5.67 -25.14
N ARG A 111 -12.60 4.63 -25.75
CA ARG A 111 -12.14 3.24 -25.61
C ARG A 111 -10.65 3.08 -25.94
N ALA A 112 -10.11 3.90 -26.84
CA ALA A 112 -8.68 3.95 -27.17
C ALA A 112 -7.78 4.31 -25.97
N VAL A 113 -8.21 5.24 -25.12
CA VAL A 113 -7.45 5.66 -23.92
C VAL A 113 -7.46 4.55 -22.87
N LEU A 114 -8.60 3.88 -22.67
CA LEU A 114 -8.71 2.73 -21.76
C LEU A 114 -7.86 1.55 -22.23
N LEU A 115 -7.82 1.32 -23.55
CA LEU A 115 -6.97 0.29 -24.15
C LEU A 115 -5.48 0.62 -23.99
N LEU A 116 -5.09 1.88 -24.17
CA LEU A 116 -3.72 2.35 -23.98
C LEU A 116 -3.30 2.22 -22.51
N TRP A 117 -4.17 2.63 -21.58
CA TRP A 117 -3.96 2.44 -20.14
C TRP A 117 -3.75 0.97 -19.78
N LEU A 118 -4.61 0.08 -20.28
CA LEU A 118 -4.49 -1.36 -20.01
C LEU A 118 -3.19 -1.93 -20.62
N ASN A 119 -2.77 -1.48 -21.80
CA ASN A 119 -1.51 -1.89 -22.40
C ASN A 119 -0.31 -1.43 -21.57
N THR A 120 -0.34 -0.18 -21.08
CA THR A 120 0.68 0.34 -20.16
C THR A 120 0.73 -0.49 -18.88
N LEU A 121 -0.43 -0.86 -18.33
CA LEU A 121 -0.53 -1.69 -17.13
C LEU A 121 -0.04 -3.13 -17.37
N ARG A 122 -0.21 -3.65 -18.60
CA ARG A 122 0.22 -5.00 -18.98
C ARG A 122 1.74 -5.12 -19.21
N TYR A 123 2.36 -4.08 -19.78
CA TYR A 123 3.77 -4.14 -20.20
C TYR A 123 4.66 -3.21 -19.37
N LEU A 124 4.28 -1.94 -19.24
CA LEU A 124 5.14 -0.91 -18.65
C LEU A 124 5.17 -1.02 -17.11
N ALA A 125 4.02 -1.28 -16.48
CA ALA A 125 3.92 -1.43 -15.04
C ALA A 125 4.76 -2.61 -14.48
N PRO A 126 4.65 -3.86 -14.98
CA PRO A 126 5.46 -4.96 -14.45
C PRO A 126 6.96 -4.75 -14.69
N ILE A 127 7.36 -4.18 -15.84
CA ILE A 127 8.77 -3.86 -16.10
C ILE A 127 9.29 -2.83 -15.09
N ALA A 128 8.55 -1.73 -14.87
CA ALA A 128 8.94 -0.71 -13.90
C ALA A 128 9.02 -1.28 -12.47
N ILE A 129 8.06 -2.11 -12.07
CA ILE A 129 8.05 -2.73 -10.73
C ILE A 129 9.24 -3.68 -10.55
N ILE A 130 9.58 -4.48 -11.57
CA ILE A 130 10.76 -5.36 -11.53
C ILE A 130 12.05 -4.53 -11.38
N ILE A 131 12.19 -3.42 -12.10
CA ILE A 131 13.35 -2.53 -11.98
C ILE A 131 13.45 -1.95 -10.57
N VAL A 132 12.35 -1.45 -10.01
CA VAL A 132 12.30 -0.91 -8.63
C VAL A 132 12.65 -1.99 -7.60
N PHE A 133 12.18 -3.22 -7.81
CA PHE A 133 12.45 -4.35 -6.92
C PHE A 133 13.93 -4.75 -6.92
N ILE A 134 14.57 -4.77 -8.09
CA ILE A 134 16.01 -5.04 -8.21
C ILE A 134 16.84 -3.95 -7.54
N ASN A 135 16.47 -2.68 -7.74
CA ASN A 135 17.14 -1.53 -7.11
C ASN A 135 17.00 -1.57 -5.58
N SER A 136 15.80 -1.91 -5.09
CA SER A 136 15.52 -1.98 -3.64
C SER A 136 16.27 -3.12 -2.93
N LEU A 137 16.81 -4.10 -3.67
CA LEU A 137 17.61 -5.20 -3.15
C LEU A 137 19.13 -4.90 -3.17
N ASP A 138 19.55 -3.69 -3.55
CA ASP A 138 20.97 -3.29 -3.69
C ASP A 138 21.77 -4.24 -4.61
N ILE A 139 21.10 -4.85 -5.61
CA ILE A 139 21.75 -5.74 -6.60
C ILE A 139 22.38 -4.93 -7.76
N LEU A 140 22.15 -3.61 -7.80
CA LEU A 140 22.65 -2.66 -8.81
C LEU A 140 23.26 -1.41 -8.16
#